data_AF-A0A1E7N8Q2-F1
#
_entry.id   AF-A0A1E7N8Q2-F1
#
_cell.length_a   1.000
_cell.length_b   1.000
_cell.length_c   1.000
_cell.angle_alpha   90.00
_cell.angle_beta   90.00
_cell.angle_gamma   90.00
#
_symmetry.space_group_name_H-M   'P 1'
#
loop_
_entity.id
_entity.type
_entity.pdbx_description
1 polymer ?
#
loop_
_entity_poly.entity_id
_entity_poly.type
_entity_poly.pdbx_seq_one_letter_code
_entity_poly.pdbx_strand_id
1 'polypeptide(L)'
;MTITPTLVATYPIPDRDADTRTLLDPSGPVPRLHVRSAESLHIYELREQAELTARFPAPTPDRWTREWVTPDQSLAVFGTATEYVAVARNGRTVWKQPYGTWEVGRWGYVDFADPAHLAMTGTGQEPRTWLRLPSGLPDSTLILTLDAEGAELARSMLQCGGYGQFVGLLRDGNGEIRGVSVSDGRAPATHYEARCENGGIVLGRRLPQDGDGRPPSGRDHLGTDSQRTRCMTLDPRGRDVSWHDLPSYQVTASLTLSDFPAPGTGDCSVHNDPYISSPSGFVDDDTALVALYNPYDEAAVYLFGEERWRQHSHWLADPATGTLHGRVEYPVPEVDNVTPLGDGTWITQEWDAYHRWRR
;
A
#
# COMPACT_ATOMS: atom_id res chain seq x y z
N MET A 1 24.45 6.15 -16.02
CA MET A 1 23.86 7.28 -16.78
C MET A 1 22.89 7.93 -15.83
N THR A 2 22.99 9.24 -15.67
CA THR A 2 22.19 9.98 -14.71
C THR A 2 20.96 10.56 -15.41
N ILE A 3 19.81 10.52 -14.74
CA ILE A 3 18.51 10.99 -15.23
C ILE A 3 18.11 12.15 -14.33
N THR A 4 17.94 13.33 -14.93
CA THR A 4 17.40 14.49 -14.24
C THR A 4 15.89 14.52 -14.45
N PRO A 5 15.06 14.27 -13.41
CA PRO A 5 13.62 14.28 -13.55
C PRO A 5 13.10 15.71 -13.66
N THR A 6 11.90 15.85 -14.24
CA THR A 6 11.17 17.12 -14.25
C THR A 6 10.20 17.18 -13.08
N LEU A 7 10.25 18.26 -12.30
CA LEU A 7 9.25 18.55 -11.26
C LEU A 7 7.91 18.89 -11.92
N VAL A 8 6.86 18.16 -11.56
CA VAL A 8 5.48 18.36 -12.05
C VAL A 8 4.69 19.23 -11.08
N ALA A 9 4.79 18.93 -9.78
CA ALA A 9 4.08 19.65 -8.74
C ALA A 9 4.78 19.51 -7.38
N THR A 10 4.59 20.51 -6.53
CA THR A 10 4.98 20.48 -5.11
C THR A 10 3.74 20.62 -4.27
N TYR A 11 3.56 19.72 -3.30
CA TYR A 11 2.46 19.73 -2.36
C TYR A 11 3.00 19.98 -0.95
N PRO A 12 2.80 21.19 -0.38
CA PRO A 12 3.17 21.46 0.99
C PRO A 12 2.43 20.51 1.92
N ILE A 13 3.14 19.89 2.85
CA ILE A 13 2.54 19.13 3.93
C ILE A 13 1.99 20.16 4.92
N PRO A 14 0.70 20.13 5.29
CA PRO A 14 0.16 21.02 6.30
C PRO A 14 0.96 20.92 7.60
N ASP A 15 1.06 22.04 8.34
CA ASP A 15 1.90 22.16 9.55
C ASP A 15 1.86 20.89 10.41
N ARG A 16 3.06 20.30 10.60
CA ARG A 16 3.25 19.16 11.48
C ARG A 16 3.30 19.63 12.92
N ASP A 17 2.13 19.84 13.51
CA ASP A 17 2.02 19.68 14.95
C ASP A 17 2.58 18.29 15.32
N ALA A 18 3.14 18.15 16.53
CA ALA A 18 3.84 16.92 16.96
C ALA A 18 3.00 15.63 16.82
N ASP A 19 1.68 15.77 16.68
CA ASP A 19 0.72 14.68 16.58
C ASP A 19 0.14 14.48 15.17
N THR A 20 0.56 15.28 14.18
CA THR A 20 0.10 15.15 12.79
C THR A 20 0.86 14.03 12.07
N ARG A 21 0.13 13.14 11.40
CA ARG A 21 0.67 12.07 10.55
C ARG A 21 0.16 12.18 9.13
N THR A 22 0.98 11.78 8.18
CA THR A 22 0.65 11.77 6.75
C THR A 22 0.79 10.37 6.17
N LEU A 23 -0.13 10.01 5.28
CA LEU A 23 -0.10 8.76 4.52
C LEU A 23 -0.48 9.05 3.07
N LEU A 24 0.35 8.61 2.13
CA LEU A 24 0.04 8.65 0.70
C LEU A 24 -0.70 7.37 0.31
N ASP A 25 -1.85 7.52 -0.32
CA ASP A 25 -2.66 6.45 -0.90
C ASP A 25 -2.68 6.57 -2.43
N PRO A 26 -1.90 5.75 -3.16
CA PRO A 26 -1.86 5.77 -4.61
C PRO A 26 -2.97 4.92 -5.27
N SER A 27 -3.88 4.30 -4.50
CA SER A 27 -4.80 3.27 -5.04
C SER A 27 -5.95 3.82 -5.89
N GLY A 28 -6.24 5.13 -5.79
CA GLY A 28 -7.28 5.80 -6.57
C GLY A 28 -6.80 6.28 -7.94
N PRO A 29 -7.74 6.68 -8.83
CA PRO A 29 -7.39 7.28 -10.13
C PRO A 29 -6.64 8.61 -10.00
N VAL A 30 -6.70 9.22 -8.81
CA VAL A 30 -5.85 10.33 -8.39
C VAL A 30 -5.29 9.95 -7.02
N PRO A 31 -3.97 10.05 -6.83
CA PRO A 31 -3.36 9.75 -5.54
C PRO A 31 -3.88 10.71 -4.47
N ARG A 32 -4.04 10.19 -3.26
CA ARG A 32 -4.60 10.91 -2.12
C ARG A 32 -3.58 11.05 -1.02
N LEU A 33 -3.54 12.22 -0.39
CA LEU A 33 -2.79 12.44 0.84
C LEU A 33 -3.77 12.48 2.01
N HIS A 34 -3.58 11.57 2.95
CA HIS A 34 -4.31 11.55 4.22
C HIS A 34 -3.49 12.33 5.24
N VAL A 35 -4.06 13.41 5.76
CA VAL A 35 -3.45 14.22 6.83
C VAL A 35 -4.29 14.05 8.08
N ARG A 36 -3.69 13.41 9.07
CA ARG A 36 -4.33 12.99 10.31
C ARG A 36 -3.81 13.83 11.46
N SER A 37 -4.70 14.50 12.19
CA SER A 37 -4.41 15.13 13.48
C SER A 37 -5.15 14.41 14.62
N ALA A 38 -5.02 14.90 15.85
CA ALA A 38 -5.80 14.41 16.99
C ALA A 38 -7.31 14.68 16.83
N GLU A 39 -7.68 15.71 16.06
CA GLU A 39 -9.07 16.19 15.98
C GLU A 39 -9.77 15.82 14.66
N SER A 40 -9.02 15.52 13.60
CA SER A 40 -9.63 15.22 12.30
C SER A 40 -8.70 14.50 11.34
N LEU A 41 -9.32 13.88 10.34
CA LEU A 41 -8.68 13.34 9.15
C LEU A 41 -9.07 14.21 7.95
N HIS A 42 -8.07 14.72 7.23
CA HIS A 42 -8.24 15.47 5.97
C HIS A 42 -7.74 14.62 4.81
N ILE A 43 -8.48 14.66 3.71
CA ILE A 43 -8.15 13.95 2.47
C ILE A 43 -7.91 14.99 1.40
N TYR A 44 -6.71 14.96 0.83
CA TYR A 44 -6.33 15.80 -0.30
C TYR A 44 -6.17 14.95 -1.54
N GLU A 45 -6.75 15.35 -2.66
CA GLU A 45 -6.41 14.79 -3.98
C GLU A 45 -5.19 15.55 -4.55
N LEU A 46 -4.19 14.80 -5.01
CA LEU A 46 -2.93 15.36 -5.50
C LEU A 46 -2.92 15.43 -7.03
N ARG A 47 -3.50 16.52 -7.57
CA ARG A 47 -3.52 16.81 -9.02
C ARG A 47 -2.34 17.71 -9.38
N GLU A 48 -2.58 18.82 -10.07
CA GLU A 48 -1.57 19.88 -10.21
C GLU A 48 -1.30 20.58 -8.87
N GLN A 49 -2.31 20.59 -7.98
CA GLN A 49 -2.24 21.10 -6.62
C GLN A 49 -2.89 20.10 -5.67
N ALA A 50 -2.61 20.25 -4.38
CA ALA A 50 -3.29 19.47 -3.34
C ALA A 50 -4.64 20.12 -3.04
N GLU A 51 -5.73 19.43 -3.36
CA GLU A 51 -7.10 19.92 -3.15
C GLU A 51 -7.76 19.16 -2.01
N LEU A 52 -8.21 19.87 -0.96
CA LEU A 52 -8.95 19.26 0.14
C LEU A 52 -10.34 18.80 -0.36
N THR A 53 -10.56 17.49 -0.43
CA THR A 53 -11.81 16.91 -0.93
C THR A 53 -12.73 16.39 0.18
N ALA A 54 -12.17 16.02 1.33
CA ALA A 54 -12.95 15.60 2.49
C ALA A 54 -12.28 15.92 3.82
N ARG A 55 -13.11 16.18 4.84
CA ARG A 55 -12.72 16.30 6.24
C ARG A 55 -13.63 15.43 7.08
N PHE A 56 -13.04 14.67 8.00
CA PHE A 56 -13.76 13.83 8.95
C PHE A 56 -13.33 14.19 10.37
N PRO A 57 -14.24 14.71 11.21
CA PRO A 57 -13.97 14.93 12.62
C PRO A 57 -13.63 13.63 13.36
N ALA A 58 -12.77 13.73 14.37
CA ALA A 58 -12.48 12.61 15.23
C ALA A 58 -13.68 12.20 16.08
N PRO A 59 -14.01 10.90 16.16
CA PRO A 59 -15.14 10.42 16.95
C PRO A 59 -14.95 10.68 18.45
N THR A 60 -13.70 10.72 18.90
CA THR A 60 -13.27 11.09 20.25
C THR A 60 -11.91 11.79 20.17
N PRO A 61 -11.59 12.70 21.10
CA PRO A 61 -10.26 13.33 21.17
C PRO A 61 -9.14 12.36 21.60
N ASP A 62 -9.47 11.15 22.06
CA ASP A 62 -8.47 10.08 22.24
C ASP A 62 -7.89 9.62 20.90
N ARG A 63 -6.59 9.33 20.89
CA ARG A 63 -5.86 8.88 19.71
C ARG A 63 -6.50 7.61 19.14
N TRP A 64 -7.12 7.69 17.97
CA TRP A 64 -7.44 6.51 17.17
C TRP A 64 -6.14 5.83 16.73
N THR A 65 -6.17 4.55 16.41
CA THR A 65 -4.96 3.78 16.07
C THR A 65 -4.79 3.60 14.56
N ARG A 66 -5.91 3.42 13.84
CA ARG A 66 -5.97 3.29 12.38
C ARG A 66 -7.21 3.99 11.82
N GLU A 67 -7.14 4.27 10.53
CA GLU A 67 -8.20 4.91 9.78
C GLU A 67 -8.33 4.24 8.40
N TRP A 68 -9.56 4.23 7.89
CA TRP A 68 -9.89 3.78 6.55
C TRP A 68 -10.93 4.73 5.97
N VAL A 69 -10.83 5.03 4.68
CA VAL A 69 -11.73 5.96 4.01
C VAL A 69 -12.39 5.25 2.83
N THR A 70 -13.70 5.41 2.72
CA THR A 70 -14.46 4.92 1.56
C THR A 70 -13.92 5.52 0.25
N PRO A 71 -13.93 4.79 -0.87
CA PRO A 71 -13.41 5.31 -2.14
C PRO A 71 -14.09 6.61 -2.61
N ASP A 72 -15.39 6.79 -2.37
CA ASP A 72 -16.14 8.03 -2.63
C ASP A 72 -15.97 9.11 -1.55
N GLN A 73 -15.18 8.79 -0.51
CA GLN A 73 -14.89 9.63 0.63
C GLN A 73 -16.18 10.07 1.37
N SER A 74 -17.28 9.32 1.31
CA SER A 74 -18.51 9.66 2.03
C SER A 74 -18.40 9.41 3.55
N LEU A 75 -17.56 8.44 3.91
CA LEU A 75 -17.39 7.90 5.26
C LEU A 75 -15.92 7.61 5.56
N ALA A 76 -15.50 7.86 6.80
CA ALA A 76 -14.24 7.36 7.37
C ALA A 76 -14.54 6.42 8.53
N VAL A 77 -13.82 5.31 8.63
CA VAL A 77 -13.89 4.35 9.73
C VAL A 77 -12.61 4.48 10.56
N PHE A 78 -12.77 4.71 11.86
CA PHE A 78 -11.68 4.86 12.81
C PHE A 78 -11.63 3.67 13.75
N GLY A 79 -10.45 3.05 13.90
CA GLY A 79 -10.19 2.09 14.97
C GLY A 79 -9.80 2.84 16.24
N THR A 80 -10.68 2.86 17.24
CA THR A 80 -10.45 3.56 18.51
C THR A 80 -9.62 2.69 19.48
N ALA A 81 -9.86 2.78 20.79
CA ALA A 81 -9.30 1.85 21.77
C ALA A 81 -10.12 0.55 21.86
N THR A 82 -11.44 0.60 21.65
CA THR A 82 -12.37 -0.52 21.91
C THR A 82 -13.31 -0.87 20.77
N GLU A 83 -13.49 0.02 19.79
CA GLU A 83 -14.47 -0.11 18.72
C GLU A 83 -14.04 0.54 17.41
N TYR A 84 -14.59 0.04 16.30
CA TYR A 84 -14.63 0.77 15.04
C TYR A 84 -15.74 1.82 15.10
N VAL A 85 -15.45 3.04 14.68
CA VAL A 85 -16.43 4.13 14.61
C VAL A 85 -16.43 4.70 13.21
N ALA A 86 -17.58 4.65 12.56
CA ALA A 86 -17.77 5.26 11.25
C ALA A 86 -18.34 6.67 11.38
N VAL A 87 -17.71 7.63 10.71
CA VAL A 87 -18.03 9.05 10.81
C VAL A 87 -18.20 9.62 9.41
N ALA A 88 -19.32 10.31 9.18
CA ALA A 88 -19.57 11.05 7.96
C ALA A 88 -18.79 12.38 7.93
N ARG A 89 -18.66 13.00 6.76
CA ARG A 89 -17.92 14.28 6.60
C ARG A 89 -18.38 15.41 7.55
N ASN A 90 -19.66 15.41 7.93
CA ASN A 90 -20.22 16.41 8.85
C ASN A 90 -19.96 16.10 10.34
N GLY A 91 -19.19 15.05 10.66
CA GLY A 91 -18.90 14.62 12.03
C GLY A 91 -19.96 13.73 12.66
N ARG A 92 -21.07 13.45 11.97
CA ARG A 92 -22.08 12.52 12.46
C ARG A 92 -21.51 11.11 12.50
N THR A 93 -21.51 10.50 13.68
CA THR A 93 -21.31 9.04 13.82
C THR A 93 -22.44 8.32 13.10
N VAL A 94 -22.09 7.48 12.13
CA VAL A 94 -23.04 6.66 11.37
C VAL A 94 -23.31 5.36 12.11
N TRP A 95 -22.26 4.65 12.49
CA TRP A 95 -22.35 3.41 13.25
C TRP A 95 -21.10 3.17 14.11
N LYS A 96 -21.23 2.23 15.04
CA LYS A 96 -20.17 1.79 15.95
C LYS A 96 -20.17 0.27 16.04
N GLN A 97 -18.99 -0.34 16.02
CA GLN A 97 -18.83 -1.79 16.12
C GLN A 97 -17.69 -2.15 17.08
N PRO A 98 -17.99 -2.68 18.28
CA PRO A 98 -16.97 -3.16 19.21
C PRO A 98 -16.16 -4.31 18.63
N TYR A 99 -14.86 -4.32 18.91
CA TYR A 99 -13.95 -5.44 18.60
C TYR A 99 -13.33 -6.06 19.86
N GLY A 100 -13.82 -5.69 21.05
CA GLY A 100 -13.44 -6.31 22.32
C GLY A 100 -12.02 -5.94 22.75
N THR A 101 -11.24 -6.94 23.19
CA THR A 101 -9.87 -6.76 23.69
C THR A 101 -8.80 -6.83 22.60
N TRP A 102 -9.20 -6.79 21.34
CA TRP A 102 -8.29 -6.97 20.21
C TRP A 102 -7.50 -5.69 19.91
N GLU A 103 -6.22 -5.83 19.60
CA GLU A 103 -5.34 -4.70 19.24
C GLU A 103 -5.57 -4.29 17.78
N VAL A 104 -6.56 -3.42 17.55
CA VAL A 104 -6.96 -2.99 16.20
C VAL A 104 -5.83 -2.28 15.44
N GLY A 105 -4.93 -1.60 16.14
CA GLY A 105 -3.76 -0.94 15.53
C GLY A 105 -2.85 -1.92 14.79
N ARG A 106 -2.79 -3.17 15.25
CA ARG A 106 -1.97 -4.22 14.65
C ARG A 106 -2.75 -5.12 13.70
N TRP A 107 -3.96 -5.54 14.08
CA TRP A 107 -4.69 -6.60 13.38
C TRP A 107 -6.00 -6.17 12.73
N GLY A 108 -6.44 -4.95 13.01
CA GLY A 108 -7.65 -4.37 12.45
C GLY A 108 -7.56 -4.24 10.93
N TYR A 109 -8.67 -4.52 10.28
CA TYR A 109 -8.80 -4.44 8.84
C TYR A 109 -10.23 -4.04 8.49
N VAL A 110 -10.32 -3.03 7.60
CA VAL A 110 -11.56 -2.56 7.01
C VAL A 110 -11.35 -2.46 5.51
N ASP A 111 -12.34 -2.90 4.75
CA ASP A 111 -12.36 -2.77 3.30
C ASP A 111 -13.75 -2.31 2.85
N PHE A 112 -13.82 -1.68 1.66
CA PHE A 112 -15.03 -1.06 1.14
C PHE A 112 -15.34 -1.56 -0.27
N ALA A 113 -16.63 -1.59 -0.60
CA ALA A 113 -17.03 -1.78 -1.99
C ALA A 113 -16.68 -0.51 -2.79
N ASP A 114 -16.15 -0.68 -4.00
CA ASP A 114 -15.83 0.46 -4.86
C ASP A 114 -17.10 0.95 -5.61
N PRO A 115 -17.60 2.17 -5.31
CA PRO A 115 -18.80 2.71 -5.93
C PRO A 115 -18.70 2.89 -7.45
N ALA A 116 -17.49 3.17 -7.98
CA ALA A 116 -17.30 3.31 -9.42
C ALA A 116 -17.54 1.97 -10.14
N HIS A 117 -17.15 0.87 -9.51
CA HIS A 117 -17.39 -0.48 -10.01
C HIS A 117 -18.85 -0.93 -9.81
N LEU A 118 -19.49 -0.54 -8.70
CA LEU A 118 -20.93 -0.75 -8.47
C LEU A 118 -21.80 -0.08 -9.54
N ALA A 119 -21.43 1.12 -9.98
CA ALA A 119 -22.12 1.84 -11.05
C ALA A 119 -21.90 1.22 -12.44
N MET A 120 -20.68 0.80 -12.75
CA MET A 120 -20.30 0.20 -14.04
C MET A 120 -20.93 -1.17 -14.29
N THR A 121 -21.05 -2.00 -13.26
CA THR A 121 -21.60 -3.35 -13.38
C THR A 121 -23.13 -3.36 -13.50
N GLY A 122 -23.80 -2.21 -13.26
CA GLY A 122 -25.26 -2.10 -13.29
C GLY A 122 -25.97 -2.99 -12.27
N THR A 123 -25.22 -3.57 -11.31
CA THR A 123 -25.73 -4.59 -10.39
C THR A 123 -26.59 -4.01 -9.26
N GLY A 124 -26.64 -2.68 -9.12
CA GLY A 124 -27.41 -2.01 -8.07
C GLY A 124 -26.97 -2.42 -6.65
N GLN A 125 -25.76 -2.97 -6.50
CA GLN A 125 -25.25 -3.37 -5.20
C GLN A 125 -25.02 -2.10 -4.35
N GLU A 126 -25.63 -2.08 -3.17
CA GLU A 126 -25.44 -1.01 -2.20
C GLU A 126 -23.99 -1.00 -1.67
N PRO A 127 -23.47 0.17 -1.26
CA PRO A 127 -22.15 0.28 -0.62
C PRO A 127 -22.04 -0.67 0.57
N ARG A 128 -20.89 -1.36 0.68
CA ARG A 128 -20.64 -2.31 1.76
C ARG A 128 -19.32 -2.04 2.45
N THR A 129 -19.29 -2.31 3.74
CA THR A 129 -18.09 -2.30 4.55
C THR A 129 -17.80 -3.71 5.07
N TRP A 130 -16.59 -4.19 4.87
CA TRP A 130 -16.11 -5.44 5.47
C TRP A 130 -15.21 -5.14 6.66
N LEU A 131 -15.62 -5.58 7.85
CA LEU A 131 -14.90 -5.36 9.10
C LEU A 131 -14.33 -6.65 9.61
N ARG A 132 -13.02 -6.68 9.86
CA ARG A 132 -12.39 -7.78 10.57
C ARG A 132 -12.61 -7.65 12.06
N LEU A 133 -13.01 -8.75 12.70
CA LEU A 133 -13.24 -8.88 14.13
C LEU A 133 -12.53 -10.12 14.70
N PRO A 134 -12.32 -10.17 16.03
CA PRO A 134 -11.87 -11.39 16.69
C PRO A 134 -12.89 -12.51 16.50
N SER A 135 -12.42 -13.70 16.11
CA SER A 135 -13.27 -14.87 15.87
C SER A 135 -13.59 -15.68 17.14
N GLY A 136 -12.82 -15.51 18.20
CA GLY A 136 -12.78 -16.39 19.36
C GLY A 136 -11.95 -17.66 19.16
N LEU A 137 -11.44 -17.89 17.94
CA LEU A 137 -10.74 -19.11 17.54
C LEU A 137 -9.29 -18.80 17.10
N PRO A 138 -8.31 -19.65 17.45
CA PRO A 138 -6.90 -19.37 17.20
C PRO A 138 -6.57 -19.22 15.70
N ASP A 139 -7.23 -20.02 14.84
CA ASP A 139 -6.89 -20.13 13.42
C ASP A 139 -7.95 -19.55 12.48
N SER A 140 -8.97 -18.90 13.02
CA SER A 140 -10.08 -18.35 12.24
C SER A 140 -10.14 -16.83 12.34
N THR A 141 -10.69 -16.20 11.32
CA THR A 141 -10.98 -14.76 11.28
C THR A 141 -12.47 -14.54 11.07
N LEU A 142 -13.04 -13.59 11.81
CA LEU A 142 -14.40 -13.15 11.61
C LEU A 142 -14.42 -11.90 10.72
N ILE A 143 -15.20 -11.92 9.65
CA ILE A 143 -15.51 -10.74 8.84
C ILE A 143 -17.00 -10.45 8.94
N LEU A 144 -17.36 -9.25 9.42
CA LEU A 144 -18.71 -8.71 9.29
C LEU A 144 -18.84 -7.95 7.98
N THR A 145 -19.96 -8.13 7.29
CA THR A 145 -20.35 -7.29 6.15
C THR A 145 -21.47 -6.39 6.61
N LEU A 146 -21.27 -5.09 6.50
CA LEU A 146 -22.24 -4.05 6.85
C LEU A 146 -22.72 -3.32 5.61
N ASP A 147 -23.96 -2.81 5.66
CA ASP A 147 -24.43 -1.79 4.71
C ASP A 147 -23.87 -0.40 5.04
N ALA A 148 -24.34 0.63 4.35
CA ALA A 148 -23.90 2.01 4.52
C ALA A 148 -24.28 2.58 5.91
N GLU A 149 -25.41 2.14 6.46
CA GLU A 149 -25.94 2.54 7.77
C GLU A 149 -25.33 1.75 8.93
N GLY A 150 -24.58 0.68 8.64
CA GLY A 150 -23.91 -0.16 9.62
C GLY A 150 -24.73 -1.37 10.08
N ALA A 151 -25.83 -1.69 9.42
CA ALA A 151 -26.58 -2.91 9.71
C ALA A 151 -25.81 -4.13 9.20
N GLU A 152 -25.79 -5.19 10.01
CA GLU A 152 -25.13 -6.45 9.65
C GLU A 152 -25.90 -7.14 8.53
N LEU A 153 -25.29 -7.20 7.34
CA LEU A 153 -25.78 -7.96 6.21
C LEU A 153 -25.37 -9.43 6.29
N ALA A 154 -24.15 -9.69 6.78
CA ALA A 154 -23.64 -11.05 6.93
C ALA A 154 -22.49 -11.16 7.92
N ARG A 155 -22.30 -12.38 8.43
CA ARG A 155 -21.21 -12.78 9.33
C ARG A 155 -20.46 -13.96 8.75
N SER A 156 -19.18 -13.78 8.48
CA SER A 156 -18.35 -14.77 7.77
C SER A 156 -17.22 -15.26 8.66
N MET A 157 -17.29 -16.53 9.07
CA MET A 157 -16.21 -17.18 9.81
C MET A 157 -15.26 -17.86 8.84
N LEU A 158 -14.11 -17.25 8.59
CA LEU A 158 -13.09 -17.76 7.67
C LEU A 158 -12.11 -18.62 8.45
N GLN A 159 -11.89 -19.86 8.01
CA GLN A 159 -10.95 -20.80 8.63
C GLN A 159 -9.49 -20.49 8.21
N CYS A 160 -9.09 -19.23 8.38
CA CYS A 160 -7.76 -18.74 8.11
C CYS A 160 -7.47 -17.45 8.91
N GLY A 161 -6.20 -17.09 9.05
CA GLY A 161 -5.80 -15.74 9.42
C GLY A 161 -5.85 -15.38 10.90
N GLY A 162 -6.43 -16.23 11.75
CA GLY A 162 -6.29 -16.22 13.21
C GLY A 162 -6.22 -14.86 13.92
N TYR A 163 -5.62 -14.86 15.10
CA TYR A 163 -5.41 -13.64 15.90
C TYR A 163 -4.10 -12.91 15.64
N GLY A 164 -3.12 -13.59 15.05
CA GLY A 164 -1.74 -13.10 14.92
C GLY A 164 -1.27 -12.93 13.48
N GLN A 165 -2.19 -12.92 12.51
CA GLN A 165 -1.86 -12.76 11.10
C GLN A 165 -2.64 -11.58 10.52
N PHE A 166 -2.04 -10.91 9.55
CA PHE A 166 -2.71 -9.95 8.69
C PHE A 166 -3.64 -10.71 7.75
N VAL A 167 -4.86 -10.20 7.60
CA VAL A 167 -5.85 -10.72 6.68
C VAL A 167 -6.31 -9.58 5.79
N GLY A 168 -6.23 -9.77 4.48
CA GLY A 168 -6.71 -8.83 3.48
C GLY A 168 -7.64 -9.53 2.50
N LEU A 169 -8.65 -8.81 2.01
CA LEU A 169 -9.51 -9.26 0.93
C LEU A 169 -8.85 -8.94 -0.40
N LEU A 170 -8.93 -9.88 -1.33
CA LEU A 170 -8.41 -9.74 -2.69
C LEU A 170 -9.60 -9.62 -3.64
N ARG A 171 -9.52 -8.65 -4.56
CA ARG A 171 -10.54 -8.38 -5.55
C ARG A 171 -10.06 -8.73 -6.95
N ASP A 172 -10.98 -9.10 -7.83
CA ASP A 172 -10.69 -9.15 -9.26
C ASP A 172 -10.82 -7.77 -9.92
N GLY A 173 -10.62 -7.73 -11.24
CA GLY A 173 -10.80 -6.52 -12.05
C GLY A 173 -12.23 -5.97 -12.05
N ASN A 174 -13.21 -6.71 -11.54
CA ASN A 174 -14.60 -6.27 -11.42
C ASN A 174 -14.91 -5.74 -10.00
N GLY A 175 -13.92 -5.73 -9.09
CA GLY A 175 -14.10 -5.31 -7.70
C GLY A 175 -14.76 -6.35 -6.80
N GLU A 176 -15.05 -7.56 -7.31
CA GLU A 176 -15.63 -8.64 -6.52
C GLU A 176 -14.57 -9.33 -5.67
N ILE A 177 -14.94 -9.73 -4.45
CA ILE A 177 -14.05 -10.53 -3.59
C ILE A 177 -13.83 -11.90 -4.26
N ARG A 178 -12.58 -12.16 -4.64
CA ARG A 178 -12.13 -13.41 -5.24
C ARG A 178 -11.13 -14.17 -4.39
N GLY A 179 -10.58 -13.53 -3.37
CA GLY A 179 -9.63 -14.20 -2.49
C GLY A 179 -9.48 -13.57 -1.12
N VAL A 180 -8.78 -14.30 -0.28
CA VAL A 180 -8.34 -13.85 1.04
C VAL A 180 -6.84 -14.09 1.13
N SER A 181 -6.10 -13.06 1.49
CA SER A 181 -4.67 -13.11 1.75
C SER A 181 -4.41 -13.15 3.25
N VAL A 182 -3.51 -14.03 3.68
CA VAL A 182 -3.11 -14.21 5.07
C VAL A 182 -1.59 -14.15 5.17
N SER A 183 -1.03 -13.24 5.97
CA SER A 183 0.42 -13.19 6.21
C SER A 183 0.74 -12.97 7.69
N ASP A 184 1.86 -13.51 8.15
CA ASP A 184 2.40 -13.22 9.48
C ASP A 184 3.50 -12.13 9.44
N GLY A 185 3.75 -11.56 8.25
CA GLY A 185 4.79 -10.57 7.98
C GLY A 185 6.21 -11.14 7.92
N ARG A 186 6.40 -12.46 8.04
CA ARG A 186 7.71 -13.13 8.01
C ARG A 186 7.81 -14.17 6.90
N ALA A 187 6.70 -14.82 6.58
CA ALA A 187 6.58 -15.78 5.51
C ALA A 187 5.70 -15.21 4.38
N PRO A 188 5.84 -15.74 3.15
CA PRO A 188 4.98 -15.38 2.04
C PRO A 188 3.52 -15.58 2.39
N ALA A 189 2.68 -14.63 1.98
CA ALA A 189 1.25 -14.70 2.24
C ALA A 189 0.66 -16.02 1.71
N THR A 190 -0.22 -16.61 2.50
CA THR A 190 -1.09 -17.70 2.05
C THR A 190 -2.34 -17.09 1.44
N HIS A 191 -2.71 -17.51 0.23
CA HIS A 191 -3.94 -17.06 -0.41
C HIS A 191 -4.96 -18.19 -0.47
N TYR A 192 -6.22 -17.80 -0.42
CA TYR A 192 -7.37 -18.66 -0.56
C TYR A 192 -8.27 -18.09 -1.65
N GLU A 193 -8.93 -18.96 -2.41
CA GLU A 193 -10.11 -18.52 -3.16
C GLU A 193 -11.16 -18.05 -2.18
N ALA A 194 -11.93 -17.04 -2.56
CA ALA A 194 -13.09 -16.58 -1.82
C ALA A 194 -14.14 -16.09 -2.79
N ARG A 195 -15.39 -16.06 -2.34
CA ARG A 195 -16.49 -15.47 -3.11
C ARG A 195 -17.54 -14.92 -2.18
N CYS A 196 -18.28 -13.92 -2.66
CA CYS A 196 -19.44 -13.42 -1.94
C CYS A 196 -20.68 -14.28 -2.24
N GLU A 197 -21.33 -14.80 -1.20
CA GLU A 197 -22.62 -15.48 -1.28
C GLU A 197 -23.56 -14.88 -0.24
N ASN A 198 -24.73 -14.37 -0.69
CA ASN A 198 -25.74 -13.78 0.19
C ASN A 198 -25.18 -12.70 1.16
N GLY A 199 -24.23 -11.89 0.67
CA GLY A 199 -23.56 -10.86 1.47
C GLY A 199 -22.40 -11.37 2.33
N GLY A 200 -22.29 -12.67 2.57
CA GLY A 200 -21.18 -13.29 3.30
C GLY A 200 -20.01 -13.65 2.39
N ILE A 201 -18.83 -13.87 2.99
CA ILE A 201 -17.63 -14.35 2.32
C ILE A 201 -17.49 -15.83 2.60
N VAL A 202 -17.46 -16.63 1.53
CA VAL A 202 -17.21 -18.07 1.60
C VAL A 202 -15.79 -18.33 1.15
N LEU A 203 -15.00 -18.96 2.04
CA LEU A 203 -13.64 -19.39 1.73
C LEU A 203 -13.67 -20.65 0.86
N GLY A 204 -12.97 -20.60 -0.26
CA GLY A 204 -12.73 -21.74 -1.14
C GLY A 204 -11.46 -22.48 -0.77
N ARG A 205 -10.87 -23.16 -1.77
CA ARG A 205 -9.61 -23.88 -1.57
C ARG A 205 -8.46 -22.91 -1.28
N ARG A 206 -7.49 -23.38 -0.48
CA ARG A 206 -6.18 -22.74 -0.40
C ARG A 206 -5.55 -22.77 -1.79
N LEU A 207 -5.15 -21.62 -2.28
CA LEU A 207 -4.44 -21.53 -3.55
C LEU A 207 -3.02 -22.10 -3.36
N PRO A 208 -2.57 -23.00 -4.25
CA PRO A 208 -1.20 -23.50 -4.22
C PRO A 208 -0.21 -22.33 -4.16
N GLN A 209 0.80 -22.45 -3.30
CA GLN A 209 1.95 -21.54 -3.34
C GLN A 209 2.85 -21.82 -4.55
N ASP A 210 2.83 -23.06 -5.06
CA ASP A 210 3.56 -23.51 -6.24
C ASP A 210 2.56 -23.98 -7.31
N GLY A 211 2.19 -23.08 -8.22
CA GLY A 211 1.41 -23.39 -9.42
C GLY A 211 1.76 -22.39 -10.51
N ASP A 212 1.65 -22.81 -11.78
CA ASP A 212 2.10 -22.13 -13.01
C ASP A 212 1.40 -20.78 -13.32
N GLY A 213 0.93 -20.07 -12.30
CA GLY A 213 0.24 -18.79 -12.37
C GLY A 213 0.33 -18.01 -11.07
N ARG A 214 1.50 -18.00 -10.42
CA ARG A 214 1.80 -17.20 -9.21
C ARG A 214 3.23 -16.65 -9.29
N PRO A 215 3.57 -15.48 -8.69
CA PRO A 215 4.98 -15.13 -8.61
C PRO A 215 5.71 -16.21 -7.80
N PRO A 216 6.99 -16.48 -8.12
CA PRO A 216 7.76 -17.56 -7.48
C PRO A 216 7.59 -17.51 -5.95
N SER A 217 7.32 -18.66 -5.33
CA SER A 217 7.12 -18.76 -3.89
C SER A 217 8.31 -18.14 -3.16
N GLY A 218 8.03 -17.27 -2.19
CA GLY A 218 9.08 -16.55 -1.48
C GLY A 218 9.40 -15.15 -1.98
N ARG A 219 8.62 -14.51 -2.85
CA ARG A 219 8.85 -13.12 -3.32
C ARG A 219 7.73 -12.16 -2.92
N ASP A 220 8.07 -10.90 -2.70
CA ASP A 220 7.14 -9.82 -2.35
C ASP A 220 6.59 -9.14 -3.60
N HIS A 221 5.27 -8.99 -3.70
CA HIS A 221 4.65 -8.28 -4.82
C HIS A 221 4.74 -6.76 -4.61
N LEU A 222 5.27 -6.06 -5.61
CA LEU A 222 5.48 -4.62 -5.56
C LEU A 222 4.42 -3.83 -6.34
N GLY A 223 3.77 -4.45 -7.34
CA GLY A 223 2.69 -3.83 -8.10
C GLY A 223 2.46 -4.47 -9.46
N THR A 224 1.46 -3.95 -10.18
CA THR A 224 1.17 -4.30 -11.58
C THR A 224 1.27 -3.08 -12.47
N ASP A 225 1.53 -3.30 -13.76
CA ASP A 225 1.43 -2.24 -14.76
C ASP A 225 -0.03 -1.76 -14.94
N SER A 226 -0.23 -0.66 -15.66
CA SER A 226 -1.54 -0.01 -15.78
C SER A 226 -2.55 -0.90 -16.54
N GLN A 227 -2.06 -1.68 -17.50
CA GLN A 227 -2.84 -2.65 -18.27
C GLN A 227 -3.10 -3.96 -17.51
N ARG A 228 -2.47 -4.15 -16.34
CA ARG A 228 -2.48 -5.41 -15.56
C ARG A 228 -2.04 -6.61 -16.38
N THR A 229 -1.12 -6.37 -17.32
CA THR A 229 -0.47 -7.39 -18.15
C THR A 229 0.82 -7.88 -17.54
N ARG A 230 1.42 -7.14 -16.61
CA ARG A 230 2.62 -7.56 -15.88
C ARG A 230 2.56 -7.26 -14.40
N CYS A 231 3.37 -7.97 -13.62
CA CYS A 231 3.65 -7.62 -12.22
C CYS A 231 5.14 -7.57 -11.92
N MET A 232 5.49 -6.82 -10.87
CA MET A 232 6.84 -6.69 -10.34
C MET A 232 6.94 -7.38 -8.99
N THR A 233 7.99 -8.18 -8.76
CA THR A 233 8.24 -8.86 -7.50
C THR A 233 9.68 -8.78 -7.02
N LEU A 234 9.85 -8.70 -5.71
CA LEU A 234 11.12 -8.51 -5.02
C LEU A 234 11.53 -9.79 -4.27
N ASP A 235 12.79 -10.16 -4.36
CA ASP A 235 13.38 -11.14 -3.43
C ASP A 235 13.37 -10.54 -2.00
N PRO A 236 12.89 -11.25 -0.96
CA PRO A 236 12.75 -10.68 0.39
C PRO A 236 14.07 -10.29 1.06
N ARG A 237 15.21 -10.74 0.51
CA ARG A 237 16.54 -10.32 0.95
C ARG A 237 17.10 -9.17 0.11
N GLY A 238 16.30 -8.60 -0.79
CA GLY A 238 16.65 -7.48 -1.65
C GLY A 238 17.73 -7.78 -2.68
N ARG A 239 17.89 -9.04 -3.09
CA ARG A 239 18.97 -9.45 -4.01
C ARG A 239 18.67 -9.16 -5.47
N ASP A 240 17.40 -9.28 -5.83
CA ASP A 240 16.92 -9.09 -7.19
C ASP A 240 15.45 -8.69 -7.21
N VAL A 241 15.04 -8.08 -8.32
CA VAL A 241 13.66 -7.77 -8.67
C VAL A 241 13.34 -8.39 -10.02
N SER A 242 12.11 -8.86 -10.20
CA SER A 242 11.68 -9.55 -11.41
C SER A 242 10.34 -9.01 -11.88
N TRP A 243 10.18 -8.94 -13.20
CA TRP A 243 8.92 -8.65 -13.86
C TRP A 243 8.37 -9.92 -14.49
N HIS A 244 7.06 -10.04 -14.49
CA HIS A 244 6.37 -11.24 -14.91
C HIS A 244 5.19 -10.89 -15.79
N ASP A 245 4.95 -11.68 -16.84
CA ASP A 245 3.72 -11.64 -17.61
C ASP A 245 2.56 -12.19 -16.77
N LEU A 246 1.41 -11.54 -16.84
CA LEU A 246 0.17 -12.00 -16.23
C LEU A 246 -0.74 -12.62 -17.29
N PRO A 247 -1.48 -13.70 -16.95
CA PRO A 247 -1.57 -14.33 -15.63
C PRO A 247 -0.59 -15.50 -15.42
N SER A 248 0.35 -15.75 -16.35
CA SER A 248 1.24 -16.92 -16.31
C SER A 248 2.35 -16.81 -15.26
N TYR A 249 2.63 -15.59 -14.80
CA TYR A 249 3.76 -15.21 -13.96
C TYR A 249 5.12 -15.65 -14.52
N GLN A 250 5.20 -15.87 -15.83
CA GLN A 250 6.46 -16.12 -16.50
C GLN A 250 7.34 -14.89 -16.35
N VAL A 251 8.56 -15.08 -15.84
CA VAL A 251 9.53 -14.00 -15.71
C VAL A 251 9.89 -13.49 -17.10
N THR A 252 9.60 -12.22 -17.36
CA THR A 252 9.99 -11.54 -18.61
C THR A 252 11.40 -10.98 -18.50
N ALA A 253 11.72 -10.43 -17.34
CA ALA A 253 13.02 -9.83 -17.05
C ALA A 253 13.30 -9.85 -15.55
N SER A 254 14.58 -9.75 -15.20
CA SER A 254 15.04 -9.58 -13.81
C SER A 254 16.19 -8.59 -13.77
N LEU A 255 16.28 -7.86 -12.66
CA LEU A 255 17.43 -7.04 -12.29
C LEU A 255 18.00 -7.53 -10.96
N THR A 256 19.29 -7.78 -10.95
CA THR A 256 20.07 -8.18 -9.78
C THR A 256 20.95 -7.02 -9.32
N LEU A 257 21.46 -7.09 -8.09
CA LEU A 257 22.41 -6.08 -7.59
C LEU A 257 23.67 -5.92 -8.46
N SER A 258 24.09 -6.97 -9.18
CA SER A 258 25.26 -6.90 -10.08
C SER A 258 25.00 -6.13 -11.38
N ASP A 259 23.74 -5.85 -11.72
CA ASP A 259 23.38 -5.05 -12.90
C ASP A 259 23.52 -3.53 -12.63
N PHE A 260 23.68 -3.14 -11.37
CA PHE A 260 23.98 -1.77 -10.96
C PHE A 260 25.50 -1.52 -10.96
N PRO A 261 25.95 -0.25 -11.06
CA PRO A 261 27.35 0.07 -10.84
C PRO A 261 27.82 -0.39 -9.45
N ALA A 262 29.09 -0.80 -9.37
CA ALA A 262 29.67 -1.30 -8.13
C ALA A 262 29.49 -0.28 -6.97
N PRO A 263 29.15 -0.73 -5.76
CA PRO A 263 29.04 0.15 -4.59
C PRO A 263 30.30 1.01 -4.41
N GLY A 264 30.12 2.29 -4.09
CA GLY A 264 31.20 3.25 -3.91
C GLY A 264 31.75 3.83 -5.22
N THR A 265 31.14 3.51 -6.37
CA THR A 265 31.60 3.98 -7.69
C THR A 265 30.53 4.73 -8.47
N GLY A 266 30.93 5.79 -9.18
CA GLY A 266 30.07 6.54 -10.11
C GLY A 266 28.70 6.90 -9.52
N ASP A 267 27.65 6.51 -10.24
CA ASP A 267 26.25 6.72 -9.85
C ASP A 267 25.83 5.90 -8.60
N CYS A 268 26.61 4.92 -8.15
CA CYS A 268 26.38 4.10 -6.95
C CYS A 268 27.36 4.46 -5.79
N SER A 269 27.98 5.63 -5.85
CA SER A 269 28.98 6.10 -4.87
C SER A 269 28.47 6.25 -3.43
N VAL A 270 27.16 6.40 -3.28
CA VAL A 270 26.46 6.51 -1.99
C VAL A 270 26.20 5.14 -1.33
N HIS A 271 26.55 4.04 -1.99
CA HIS A 271 26.28 2.70 -1.48
C HIS A 271 27.56 1.98 -1.09
N ASN A 272 27.50 1.21 0.00
CA ASN A 272 28.58 0.32 0.45
C ASN A 272 28.20 -1.16 0.30
N ASP A 273 26.99 -1.53 0.71
CA ASP A 273 26.43 -2.88 0.59
C ASP A 273 24.91 -2.79 0.34
N PRO A 274 24.50 -2.29 -0.84
CA PRO A 274 23.10 -1.99 -1.08
C PRO A 274 22.24 -3.24 -1.25
N TYR A 275 20.96 -3.12 -0.93
CA TYR A 275 19.92 -4.08 -1.29
C TYR A 275 18.76 -3.37 -2.01
N ILE A 276 18.04 -4.10 -2.85
CA ILE A 276 16.83 -3.62 -3.51
C ILE A 276 15.69 -3.59 -2.49
N SER A 277 15.01 -2.45 -2.38
CA SER A 277 13.99 -2.18 -1.37
C SER A 277 12.58 -2.17 -1.94
N SER A 278 11.60 -2.36 -1.05
CA SER A 278 10.17 -2.41 -1.38
C SER A 278 9.52 -1.11 -1.89
N PRO A 279 10.07 0.11 -1.72
CA PRO A 279 9.59 1.33 -2.38
C PRO A 279 9.90 1.35 -3.90
N SER A 280 9.61 0.26 -4.60
CA SER A 280 9.84 0.06 -6.02
C SER A 280 8.50 -0.27 -6.71
N GLY A 281 8.37 -0.03 -8.01
CA GLY A 281 7.11 -0.24 -8.72
C GLY A 281 7.09 0.28 -10.14
N PHE A 282 5.95 0.18 -10.82
CA PHE A 282 5.77 0.72 -12.17
C PHE A 282 5.52 2.23 -12.12
N VAL A 283 6.34 2.99 -12.85
CA VAL A 283 6.10 4.42 -13.12
C VAL A 283 5.04 4.54 -14.21
N ASP A 284 5.18 3.75 -15.26
CA ASP A 284 4.23 3.52 -16.34
C ASP A 284 4.44 2.09 -16.88
N ASP A 285 3.79 1.74 -17.99
CA ASP A 285 3.91 0.40 -18.57
C ASP A 285 5.34 0.10 -19.07
N ASP A 286 6.10 1.10 -19.51
CA ASP A 286 7.42 0.90 -20.11
C ASP A 286 8.58 1.23 -19.17
N THR A 287 8.27 1.71 -17.96
CA THR A 287 9.26 2.18 -16.99
C THR A 287 8.92 1.70 -15.59
N ALA A 288 9.86 0.99 -14.97
CA ALA A 288 9.84 0.67 -13.55
C ALA A 288 10.86 1.51 -12.78
N LEU A 289 10.52 1.84 -11.54
CA LEU A 289 11.41 2.45 -10.57
C LEU A 289 11.89 1.38 -9.58
N VAL A 290 13.21 1.33 -9.37
CA VAL A 290 13.87 0.43 -8.44
C VAL A 290 14.65 1.26 -7.41
N ALA A 291 14.38 1.02 -6.13
CA ALA A 291 15.05 1.69 -5.02
C ALA A 291 16.17 0.83 -4.43
N LEU A 292 17.37 1.37 -4.29
CA LEU A 292 18.48 0.78 -3.55
C LEU A 292 18.64 1.43 -2.19
N TYR A 293 18.86 0.61 -1.16
CA TYR A 293 19.01 1.02 0.23
C TYR A 293 20.30 0.44 0.81
N ASN A 294 21.01 1.18 1.66
CA ASN A 294 22.06 0.59 2.50
C ASN A 294 21.47 -0.01 3.80
N PRO A 295 22.07 -1.08 4.35
CA PRO A 295 21.79 -1.50 5.71
C PRO A 295 22.18 -0.39 6.69
N TYR A 296 21.44 -0.31 7.79
CA TYR A 296 21.76 0.62 8.86
C TYR A 296 23.05 0.15 9.57
N ASP A 297 24.08 0.99 9.58
CA ASP A 297 25.35 0.71 10.24
C ASP A 297 25.45 1.49 11.56
N GLU A 298 24.98 0.86 12.64
CA GLU A 298 25.06 1.42 14.00
C GLU A 298 26.51 1.76 14.40
N ALA A 299 27.48 0.94 13.99
CA ALA A 299 28.87 1.13 14.36
C ALA A 299 29.47 2.37 13.70
N ALA A 300 29.12 2.65 12.44
CA ALA A 300 29.51 3.88 11.75
C ALA A 300 28.94 5.14 12.44
N VAL A 301 27.68 5.10 12.87
CA VAL A 301 27.06 6.21 13.63
C VAL A 301 27.79 6.44 14.95
N TYR A 302 28.09 5.37 15.70
CA TYR A 302 28.80 5.46 16.98
C TYR A 302 30.25 5.94 16.84
N LEU A 303 30.98 5.50 15.80
CA LEU A 303 32.41 5.78 15.65
C LEU A 303 32.71 7.13 14.99
N PHE A 304 31.88 7.56 14.03
CA PHE A 304 32.10 8.79 13.29
C PHE A 304 31.23 9.95 13.76
N GLY A 305 30.26 9.71 14.67
CA GLY A 305 29.39 10.75 15.22
C GLY A 305 28.50 11.44 14.19
N GLU A 306 28.48 10.92 12.97
CA GLU A 306 27.60 11.36 11.90
C GLU A 306 26.46 10.35 11.81
N GLU A 307 25.23 10.81 12.07
CA GLU A 307 24.03 10.16 11.52
C GLU A 307 24.09 10.31 10.00
N ARG A 308 24.98 9.55 9.34
CA ARG A 308 24.89 9.35 7.91
C ARG A 308 23.64 8.53 7.71
N TRP A 309 22.54 9.23 7.44
CA TRP A 309 21.24 8.68 7.08
C TRP A 309 21.41 7.52 6.10
N ARG A 310 20.44 6.59 6.13
CA ARG A 310 20.35 5.46 5.21
C ARG A 310 20.44 6.04 3.80
N GLN A 311 21.54 5.81 3.09
CA GLN A 311 21.67 6.38 1.75
C GLN A 311 20.79 5.58 0.80
N HIS A 312 19.94 6.29 0.06
CA HIS A 312 18.99 5.73 -0.89
C HIS A 312 19.35 6.21 -2.29
N SER A 313 19.07 5.38 -3.29
CA SER A 313 19.08 5.82 -4.68
C SER A 313 17.93 5.20 -5.45
N HIS A 314 17.40 5.97 -6.40
CA HIS A 314 16.28 5.57 -7.24
C HIS A 314 16.78 5.40 -8.67
N TRP A 315 16.37 4.32 -9.32
CA TRP A 315 16.82 3.97 -10.66
C TRP A 315 15.63 3.65 -11.54
N LEU A 316 15.72 4.04 -12.80
CA LEU A 316 14.72 3.66 -13.80
C LEU A 316 15.22 2.44 -14.58
N ALA A 317 14.31 1.51 -14.86
CA ALA A 317 14.59 0.30 -15.61
C ALA A 317 13.44 -0.01 -16.57
N ASP A 318 13.77 -0.69 -17.66
CA ASP A 318 12.81 -1.24 -18.61
C ASP A 318 12.29 -2.60 -18.07
N PRO A 319 11.01 -2.73 -17.73
CA PRO A 319 10.44 -3.97 -17.20
C PRO A 319 10.30 -5.09 -18.25
N ALA A 320 10.36 -4.78 -19.54
CA ALA A 320 10.32 -5.79 -20.61
C ALA A 320 11.70 -6.43 -20.84
N THR A 321 12.78 -5.67 -20.69
CA THR A 321 14.14 -6.15 -20.98
C THR A 321 15.02 -6.33 -19.74
N GLY A 322 14.65 -5.73 -18.61
CA GLY A 322 15.50 -5.62 -17.43
C GLY A 322 16.64 -4.63 -17.61
N THR A 323 16.63 -3.82 -18.66
CA THR A 323 17.72 -2.86 -18.91
C THR A 323 17.64 -1.70 -17.93
N LEU A 324 18.72 -1.45 -17.21
CA LEU A 324 18.86 -0.28 -16.34
C LEU A 324 19.06 0.99 -17.18
N HIS A 325 18.15 1.96 -17.08
CA HIS A 325 18.25 3.23 -17.80
C HIS A 325 19.20 4.22 -17.11
N GLY A 326 19.20 4.23 -15.78
CA GLY A 326 20.03 5.17 -15.04
C GLY A 326 19.51 5.53 -13.66
N ARG A 327 20.37 6.22 -12.89
CA ARG A 327 20.03 6.76 -11.57
C ARG A 327 19.29 8.08 -11.73
N VAL A 328 18.21 8.25 -10.98
CA VAL A 328 17.49 9.52 -10.85
C VAL A 328 18.26 10.43 -9.89
N GLU A 329 18.59 11.62 -10.37
CA GLU A 329 19.22 12.69 -9.59
C GLU A 329 18.21 13.81 -9.36
N TYR A 330 17.67 13.86 -8.15
CA TYR A 330 16.73 14.90 -7.76
C TYR A 330 17.49 16.21 -7.48
N PRO A 331 16.90 17.37 -7.81
CA PRO A 331 17.48 18.68 -7.49
C PRO A 331 17.37 19.04 -6.00
N VAL A 332 16.77 18.17 -5.20
CA VAL A 332 16.61 18.30 -3.75
C VAL A 332 17.49 17.28 -3.01
N PRO A 333 18.09 17.65 -1.87
CA PRO A 333 18.86 16.71 -1.07
C PRO A 333 17.94 15.63 -0.48
N GLU A 334 18.49 14.43 -0.29
CA GLU A 334 17.91 13.38 0.60
C GLU A 334 16.46 13.00 0.31
N VAL A 335 16.28 12.19 -0.74
CA VAL A 335 14.99 11.59 -1.06
C VAL A 335 14.95 10.14 -0.57
N ASP A 336 14.22 9.89 0.52
CA ASP A 336 14.16 8.56 1.14
C ASP A 336 13.00 7.71 0.61
N ASN A 337 11.82 8.30 0.54
CA ASN A 337 10.59 7.63 0.14
C ASN A 337 10.19 8.00 -1.29
N VAL A 338 9.78 6.98 -2.04
CA VAL A 338 9.26 7.12 -3.38
C VAL A 338 8.01 6.25 -3.55
N THR A 339 7.04 6.74 -4.31
CA THR A 339 5.80 6.03 -4.62
C THR A 339 5.50 6.22 -6.10
N PRO A 340 5.80 5.21 -6.94
CA PRO A 340 5.35 5.19 -8.33
C PRO A 340 3.82 5.18 -8.40
N LEU A 341 3.25 5.93 -9.35
CA LEU A 341 1.79 6.09 -9.46
C LEU A 341 1.18 5.32 -10.65
N GLY A 342 2.00 4.78 -11.55
CA GLY A 342 1.55 4.06 -12.74
C GLY A 342 1.02 4.94 -13.88
N ASP A 343 1.10 6.27 -13.76
CA ASP A 343 0.62 7.25 -14.76
C ASP A 343 1.75 8.03 -15.45
N GLY A 344 2.97 7.48 -15.43
CA GLY A 344 4.19 8.12 -15.92
C GLY A 344 4.86 9.03 -14.89
N THR A 345 4.32 9.10 -13.67
CA THR A 345 4.85 9.93 -12.59
C THR A 345 5.06 9.14 -11.29
N TRP A 346 5.84 9.73 -10.39
CA TRP A 346 6.03 9.22 -9.04
C TRP A 346 6.09 10.38 -8.05
N ILE A 347 5.75 10.09 -6.79
CA ILE A 347 5.83 11.06 -5.70
C ILE A 347 6.98 10.70 -4.80
N THR A 348 7.73 11.72 -4.37
CA THR A 348 8.70 11.60 -3.29
C THR A 348 8.28 12.45 -2.10
N GLN A 349 8.76 12.11 -0.92
CA GLN A 349 8.54 12.88 0.29
C GLN A 349 9.86 13.49 0.76
N GLU A 350 9.87 14.81 0.92
CA GLU A 350 10.92 15.58 1.58
C GLU A 350 10.31 16.25 2.83
N TRP A 351 11.12 16.56 3.84
CA TRP A 351 10.73 17.03 5.18
C TRP A 351 9.30 17.56 5.32
N ASP A 352 8.96 18.65 4.63
CA ASP A 352 7.69 19.38 4.70
C ASP A 352 6.89 19.38 3.38
N ALA A 353 7.28 18.61 2.36
CA ALA A 353 6.61 18.61 1.07
C ALA A 353 6.61 17.24 0.37
N TYR A 354 5.56 16.99 -0.40
CA TYR A 354 5.57 15.94 -1.41
C TYR A 354 5.89 16.55 -2.77
N HIS A 355 6.76 15.89 -3.52
CA HIS A 355 7.17 16.32 -4.85
C HIS A 355 6.74 15.28 -5.88
N ARG A 356 5.98 15.70 -6.89
CA ARG A 356 5.60 14.85 -8.02
C ARG A 356 6.57 15.07 -9.15
N TRP A 357 7.12 13.97 -9.65
CA TRP A 357 8.15 13.96 -10.68
C TRP A 357 7.70 13.15 -11.88
N ARG A 358 8.29 13.48 -13.02
CA ARG A 358 8.28 12.64 -14.21
C ARG A 358 9.70 12.54 -14.75
N ARG A 359 9.93 11.54 -15.59
CA ARG A 359 11.21 11.37 -16.28
C ARG A 359 11.59 12.62 -17.08
#